data_AF-A0A4Q8QGJ0-F1
#
_entry.id   AF-A0A4Q8QGJ0-F1
#
_cell.length_a   1.000
_cell.length_b   1.000
_cell.length_c   1.000
_cell.angle_alpha   90.00
_cell.angle_beta   90.00
_cell.angle_gamma   90.00
#
_symmetry.space_group_name_H-M   'P 1'
#
loop_
_entity.id
_entity.type
_entity.pdbx_description
1 polymer ?
#
loop_
_entity_poly.entity_id
_entity_poly.type
_entity_poly.pdbx_seq_one_letter_code
_entity_poly.pdbx_strand_id
1 'polypeptide(L)'
;MKTRYNKIAILGLAAATFFACETDDKIVDGVLADVGTGAIIRTIDEDNDLVYNDETDAFDAGSTYALVLEEQDEENGALLSSLDIFVNFDDNSSGGTDMTTAEVLLETLQASDFSSGDRGLPQVSVSYTSDELVTATGIDESMIVGKDRFEFRLVLTLTNGEVYTNSDVGGPVSGGAFFSAPFEYFPVIACSITEDLSGTHSYVVTNQRAAPGGGGVCGGADIIGTVTWTETEAGSGVYTSSDMSFGQYEDCYVGRGAAASDEIEIEWDCTLLTPDGEVFLDDDGVVVGEDDADSEVTFSYEITNVTGADMTIEFSSSTGDAGTVVLTREGGVDWPVIFTANN
;
A
#
# COMPACT_ATOMS: atom_id res chain seq x y z
N MET A 1 82.31 -22.23 39.63
CA MET A 1 82.83 -23.30 38.74
C MET A 1 81.89 -24.49 38.84
N LYS A 2 81.48 -25.10 37.71
CA LYS A 2 80.41 -26.13 37.58
C LYS A 2 78.96 -25.60 37.79
N THR A 3 77.89 -26.16 37.21
CA THR A 3 77.58 -26.44 35.77
C THR A 3 76.07 -26.70 35.56
N ARG A 4 75.52 -26.41 34.35
CA ARG A 4 74.22 -26.91 33.77
C ARG A 4 72.92 -26.36 34.43
N TYR A 5 71.73 -26.27 33.81
CA TYR A 5 71.19 -26.50 32.43
C TYR A 5 70.36 -25.25 32.01
N ASN A 6 69.95 -24.91 30.77
CA ASN A 6 69.88 -25.51 29.41
C ASN A 6 68.52 -26.16 28.99
N LYS A 7 67.97 -25.75 27.82
CA LYS A 7 66.64 -26.03 27.19
C LYS A 7 65.47 -25.26 27.87
N ILE A 8 64.44 -24.75 27.19
CA ILE A 8 63.77 -25.16 25.94
C ILE A 8 63.78 -24.07 24.83
N ALA A 9 63.82 -24.59 23.60
CA ALA A 9 63.68 -23.98 22.28
C ALA A 9 62.55 -22.95 22.08
N ILE A 10 62.87 -21.85 21.39
CA ILE A 10 61.95 -21.01 20.62
C ILE A 10 62.34 -21.15 19.15
N LEU A 11 61.48 -21.75 18.32
CA LEU A 11 61.69 -21.84 16.87
C LEU A 11 60.37 -22.20 16.16
N GLY A 12 59.95 -21.40 15.17
CA GLY A 12 58.83 -21.74 14.27
C GLY A 12 57.53 -20.94 14.42
N LEU A 13 57.55 -19.61 14.23
CA LEU A 13 56.32 -18.81 14.02
C LEU A 13 56.58 -17.47 13.26
N ALA A 14 57.44 -17.46 12.23
CA ALA A 14 57.87 -16.21 11.59
C ALA A 14 58.28 -16.33 10.10
N ALA A 15 57.66 -17.23 9.33
CA ALA A 15 58.05 -17.47 7.92
C ALA A 15 56.91 -18.05 7.04
N ALA A 16 55.66 -17.65 7.25
CA ALA A 16 54.50 -18.21 6.53
C ALA A 16 53.37 -17.21 6.22
N THR A 17 53.67 -15.91 6.16
CA THR A 17 52.68 -14.81 6.07
C THR A 17 52.79 -14.03 4.74
N PHE A 18 52.82 -14.75 3.62
CA PHE A 18 52.97 -14.14 2.28
C PHE A 18 52.08 -14.73 1.17
N PHE A 19 51.18 -15.67 1.48
CA PHE A 19 50.16 -16.17 0.56
C PHE A 19 48.85 -16.41 1.32
N ALA A 20 48.13 -15.31 1.58
CA ALA A 20 46.77 -15.27 2.11
C ALA A 20 46.18 -13.88 1.83
N CYS A 21 46.17 -13.50 0.55
CA CYS A 21 45.34 -12.43 0.02
C CYS A 21 44.59 -13.06 -1.16
N GLU A 22 43.68 -13.97 -0.84
CA GLU A 22 42.59 -14.30 -1.74
C GLU A 22 41.77 -13.00 -1.81
N THR A 23 41.56 -12.48 -3.02
CA THR A 23 40.48 -11.51 -3.22
C THR A 23 39.20 -12.20 -2.79
N ASP A 24 38.47 -11.54 -1.91
CA ASP A 24 37.12 -11.98 -1.52
C ASP A 24 36.20 -11.60 -2.70
N ASP A 25 36.33 -12.36 -3.79
CA ASP A 25 35.54 -12.22 -5.03
C ASP A 25 34.08 -12.43 -4.63
N LYS A 26 33.36 -11.32 -4.38
CA LYS A 26 32.00 -11.41 -3.85
C LYS A 26 31.14 -12.08 -4.90
N ILE A 27 30.20 -12.90 -4.47
CA ILE A 27 29.21 -13.50 -5.38
C ILE A 27 28.44 -12.40 -6.14
N VAL A 28 28.30 -11.20 -5.56
CA VAL A 28 27.82 -9.98 -6.23
C VAL A 28 28.70 -9.58 -7.42
N ASP A 29 30.01 -9.49 -7.23
CA ASP A 29 30.97 -9.07 -8.27
C ASP A 29 31.04 -10.10 -9.42
N GLY A 30 30.85 -11.39 -9.11
CA GLY A 30 30.72 -12.46 -10.12
C GLY A 30 29.37 -12.41 -10.87
N VAL A 31 28.27 -12.14 -10.18
CA VAL A 31 26.94 -11.95 -10.83
C VAL A 31 26.96 -10.74 -11.75
N LEU A 32 27.59 -9.63 -11.35
CA LEU A 32 27.77 -8.43 -12.18
C LEU A 32 28.70 -8.63 -13.40
N ALA A 33 29.40 -9.76 -13.50
CA ALA A 33 30.27 -10.09 -14.63
C ALA A 33 29.67 -11.07 -15.65
N ASP A 34 28.68 -11.88 -15.24
CA ASP A 34 27.92 -12.79 -16.12
C ASP A 34 26.55 -12.20 -16.55
N VAL A 35 26.07 -11.16 -15.87
CA VAL A 35 24.95 -10.32 -16.35
C VAL A 35 25.49 -9.35 -17.42
N GLY A 36 24.80 -9.27 -18.57
CA GLY A 36 25.15 -8.33 -19.64
C GLY A 36 24.97 -6.87 -19.21
N THR A 37 25.60 -5.95 -19.94
CA THR A 37 25.64 -4.50 -19.64
C THR A 37 24.31 -3.78 -19.95
N GLY A 38 23.21 -4.24 -19.35
CA GLY A 38 21.89 -3.67 -19.53
C GLY A 38 21.69 -2.35 -18.78
N ALA A 39 20.70 -1.60 -19.24
CA ALA A 39 20.25 -0.35 -18.63
C ALA A 39 18.96 -0.52 -17.82
N ILE A 40 18.68 0.46 -16.96
CA ILE A 40 17.46 0.54 -16.14
C ILE A 40 16.87 1.96 -16.21
N ILE A 41 15.58 2.07 -15.90
CA ILE A 41 14.96 3.34 -15.52
C ILE A 41 14.45 3.21 -14.07
N ARG A 42 15.22 3.77 -13.13
CA ARG A 42 14.98 3.71 -11.68
C ARG A 42 13.92 4.72 -11.28
N THR A 43 12.88 4.30 -10.58
CA THR A 43 11.99 5.16 -9.80
C THR A 43 12.80 5.81 -8.67
N ILE A 44 12.83 7.13 -8.63
CA ILE A 44 13.40 7.94 -7.53
C ILE A 44 12.30 8.40 -6.58
N ASP A 45 11.16 8.76 -7.14
CA ASP A 45 9.99 9.30 -6.46
C ASP A 45 8.75 8.99 -7.32
N GLU A 46 7.61 8.78 -6.68
CA GLU A 46 6.31 8.51 -7.30
C GLU A 46 5.24 9.19 -6.46
N ASP A 47 4.37 9.97 -7.10
CA ASP A 47 3.34 10.78 -6.44
C ASP A 47 2.00 10.57 -7.18
N ASN A 48 0.96 10.17 -6.46
CA ASN A 48 -0.34 9.79 -7.01
C ASN A 48 -1.46 10.58 -6.33
N ASP A 49 -1.78 11.73 -6.92
CA ASP A 49 -2.86 12.64 -6.55
C ASP A 49 -4.03 12.51 -7.56
N LEU A 50 -4.27 11.31 -8.09
CA LEU A 50 -5.42 11.03 -8.95
C LEU A 50 -6.67 10.78 -8.09
N VAL A 51 -7.47 11.82 -7.88
CA VAL A 51 -8.66 11.79 -7.02
C VAL A 51 -9.91 12.04 -7.86
N TYR A 52 -10.88 11.12 -7.80
CA TYR A 52 -12.15 11.17 -8.54
C TYR A 52 -13.33 11.47 -7.63
N ASN A 53 -14.34 12.20 -8.11
CA ASN A 53 -15.41 12.75 -7.29
C ASN A 53 -16.79 12.25 -7.76
N ASP A 54 -17.24 11.16 -7.14
CA ASP A 54 -18.49 10.44 -7.45
C ASP A 54 -19.79 11.26 -7.25
N GLU A 55 -19.74 12.43 -6.60
CA GLU A 55 -20.88 13.37 -6.57
C GLU A 55 -20.98 14.26 -7.83
N THR A 56 -19.89 14.37 -8.59
CA THR A 56 -19.77 15.30 -9.74
C THR A 56 -19.47 14.63 -11.07
N ASP A 57 -19.28 13.30 -11.08
CA ASP A 57 -18.90 12.49 -12.24
C ASP A 57 -17.59 12.97 -12.91
N ALA A 58 -16.59 13.40 -12.12
CA ALA A 58 -15.36 14.03 -12.62
C ALA A 58 -14.15 13.92 -11.65
N PHE A 59 -12.93 14.07 -12.16
CA PHE A 59 -11.72 14.24 -11.34
C PHE A 59 -11.68 15.58 -10.58
N ASP A 60 -11.04 15.59 -9.41
CA ASP A 60 -10.85 16.79 -8.61
C ASP A 60 -9.85 17.77 -9.25
N ALA A 61 -10.06 19.06 -8.97
CA ALA A 61 -9.50 20.16 -9.76
C ALA A 61 -8.00 20.42 -9.49
N GLY A 62 -7.15 19.59 -10.09
CA GLY A 62 -5.69 19.64 -9.95
C GLY A 62 -5.03 18.26 -9.93
N SER A 63 -5.82 17.18 -9.88
CA SER A 63 -5.33 15.81 -9.75
C SER A 63 -4.31 15.43 -10.82
N THR A 64 -3.21 14.82 -10.36
CA THR A 64 -2.07 14.43 -11.19
C THR A 64 -1.48 13.09 -10.78
N TYR A 65 -0.80 12.44 -11.72
CA TYR A 65 0.16 11.39 -11.44
C TYR A 65 1.56 11.84 -11.87
N ALA A 66 2.56 11.68 -11.02
CA ALA A 66 3.93 12.16 -11.27
C ALA A 66 5.00 11.12 -10.91
N LEU A 67 6.07 11.14 -11.70
CA LEU A 67 7.21 10.22 -11.57
C LEU A 67 8.52 10.99 -11.69
N VAL A 68 9.48 10.67 -10.83
CA VAL A 68 10.88 11.08 -10.97
C VAL A 68 11.71 9.85 -11.32
N LEU A 69 12.34 9.88 -12.50
CA LEU A 69 12.99 8.72 -13.11
C LEU A 69 14.47 9.00 -13.35
N GLU A 70 15.36 8.08 -12.94
CA GLU A 70 16.80 8.14 -13.15
C GLU A 70 17.26 6.97 -14.04
N GLU A 71 17.91 7.27 -15.17
CA GLU A 71 18.47 6.26 -16.06
C GLU A 71 19.82 5.76 -15.53
N GLN A 72 20.15 4.48 -15.73
CA GLN A 72 21.51 3.99 -15.49
C GLN A 72 21.94 2.87 -16.45
N ASP A 73 22.79 3.20 -17.43
CA ASP A 73 23.53 2.27 -18.30
C ASP A 73 25.01 2.02 -17.89
N GLU A 74 25.77 1.25 -18.69
CA GLU A 74 27.19 0.94 -18.46
C GLU A 74 28.17 2.12 -18.66
N GLU A 75 27.79 3.14 -19.43
CA GLU A 75 28.54 4.38 -19.62
C GLU A 75 28.12 5.49 -18.63
N ASN A 76 27.23 5.18 -17.67
CA ASN A 76 26.64 6.09 -16.66
C ASN A 76 25.61 7.06 -17.27
N GLY A 77 24.76 6.55 -18.15
CA GLY A 77 23.66 7.27 -18.80
C GLY A 77 24.06 8.04 -20.06
N ALA A 78 25.19 7.67 -20.66
CA ALA A 78 25.64 8.25 -21.93
C ALA A 78 25.06 7.53 -23.17
N LEU A 79 24.46 6.35 -22.99
CA LEU A 79 23.81 5.58 -24.04
C LEU A 79 22.31 5.89 -24.16
N LEU A 80 21.66 6.52 -23.17
CA LEU A 80 20.25 6.96 -23.25
C LEU A 80 19.95 7.67 -24.60
N SER A 81 18.98 7.16 -25.35
CA SER A 81 18.45 7.81 -26.57
C SER A 81 17.09 8.44 -26.29
N SER A 82 16.14 7.64 -25.80
CA SER A 82 14.77 8.08 -25.52
C SER A 82 14.08 7.17 -24.52
N LEU A 83 13.05 7.71 -23.87
CA LEU A 83 12.10 6.98 -23.02
C LEU A 83 10.71 7.22 -23.58
N ASP A 84 10.08 6.18 -24.13
CA ASP A 84 8.67 6.23 -24.53
C ASP A 84 7.80 5.84 -23.33
N ILE A 85 6.75 6.62 -23.09
CA ILE A 85 5.81 6.47 -21.99
C ILE A 85 4.43 6.15 -22.59
N PHE A 86 3.95 4.95 -22.32
CA PHE A 86 2.65 4.45 -22.76
C PHE A 86 1.65 4.47 -21.60
N VAL A 87 0.35 4.59 -21.91
CA VAL A 87 -0.73 4.50 -20.92
C VAL A 87 -1.95 3.76 -21.48
N ASN A 88 -2.62 3.00 -20.62
CA ASN A 88 -4.04 2.64 -20.74
C ASN A 88 -4.79 2.93 -19.44
N PHE A 89 -6.11 2.95 -19.50
CA PHE A 89 -6.98 2.75 -18.34
C PHE A 89 -7.34 1.26 -18.24
N ASP A 90 -7.42 0.74 -17.02
CA ASP A 90 -7.80 -0.64 -16.69
C ASP A 90 -9.02 -0.61 -15.77
N ASP A 91 -10.13 -1.19 -16.27
CA ASP A 91 -11.38 -1.36 -15.52
C ASP A 91 -11.18 -2.54 -14.57
N ASN A 92 -10.93 -2.20 -13.31
CA ASN A 92 -10.62 -3.14 -12.24
C ASN A 92 -11.86 -3.36 -11.34
N SER A 93 -13.03 -2.92 -11.82
CA SER A 93 -14.32 -3.06 -11.14
C SER A 93 -14.83 -4.50 -11.14
N SER A 94 -15.59 -4.87 -10.12
CA SER A 94 -16.14 -6.22 -9.95
C SER A 94 -17.48 -6.44 -10.69
N GLY A 95 -17.72 -5.76 -11.82
CA GLY A 95 -19.00 -5.88 -12.53
C GLY A 95 -19.09 -5.17 -13.88
N GLY A 96 -20.10 -4.30 -14.02
CA GLY A 96 -20.21 -3.32 -15.10
C GLY A 96 -20.17 -3.85 -16.54
N THR A 97 -19.48 -3.09 -17.39
CA THR A 97 -19.10 -3.43 -18.76
C THR A 97 -17.67 -2.94 -18.91
N ASP A 98 -16.73 -3.88 -19.06
CA ASP A 98 -15.29 -3.64 -19.25
C ASP A 98 -14.98 -2.40 -20.11
N MET A 99 -14.50 -1.33 -19.47
CA MET A 99 -14.06 -0.06 -20.05
C MET A 99 -12.54 0.01 -20.29
N THR A 100 -11.80 -1.08 -20.09
CA THR A 100 -10.34 -1.16 -20.31
C THR A 100 -9.97 -0.68 -21.71
N THR A 101 -9.09 0.32 -21.80
CA THR A 101 -8.72 0.93 -23.08
C THR A 101 -7.52 0.24 -23.72
N ALA A 102 -7.38 0.37 -25.04
CA ALA A 102 -6.15 -0.02 -25.71
C ALA A 102 -5.01 0.96 -25.37
N GLU A 103 -3.82 0.42 -25.06
CA GLU A 103 -2.60 1.19 -24.81
C GLU A 103 -2.31 2.22 -25.92
N VAL A 104 -1.99 3.44 -25.51
CA VAL A 104 -1.54 4.54 -26.38
C VAL A 104 -0.16 5.05 -25.95
N LEU A 105 0.59 5.62 -26.89
CA LEU A 105 1.79 6.40 -26.58
C LEU A 105 1.35 7.78 -26.05
N LEU A 106 1.67 8.08 -24.79
CA LEU A 106 1.40 9.36 -24.14
C LEU A 106 2.49 10.38 -24.49
N GLU A 107 3.76 10.00 -24.28
CA GLU A 107 4.91 10.89 -24.47
C GLU A 107 6.15 10.12 -24.95
N THR A 108 7.03 10.81 -25.70
CA THR A 108 8.38 10.35 -26.04
C THR A 108 9.38 11.39 -25.55
N LEU A 109 10.07 11.08 -24.45
CA LEU A 109 11.17 11.91 -23.94
C LEU A 109 12.46 11.60 -24.70
N GLN A 110 13.24 12.61 -25.03
CA GLN A 110 14.58 12.48 -25.60
C GLN A 110 15.65 12.65 -24.52
N ALA A 111 16.86 12.15 -24.77
CA ALA A 111 18.02 12.38 -23.88
C ALA A 111 18.34 13.87 -23.61
N SER A 112 17.79 14.81 -24.38
CA SER A 112 17.89 16.27 -24.15
C SER A 112 17.01 16.80 -23.03
N ASP A 113 16.01 16.03 -22.63
CA ASP A 113 14.95 16.47 -21.72
C ASP A 113 15.24 16.03 -20.28
N PHE A 114 16.22 15.12 -20.12
CA PHE A 114 16.83 14.71 -18.88
C PHE A 114 17.91 15.72 -18.42
N SER A 115 18.11 15.80 -17.11
CA SER A 115 19.14 16.61 -16.46
C SER A 115 20.08 15.74 -15.61
N SER A 116 21.16 16.29 -15.04
CA SER A 116 22.01 15.52 -14.12
C SER A 116 21.38 15.47 -12.72
N GLY A 117 20.95 14.29 -12.28
CA GLY A 117 20.55 14.04 -10.89
C GLY A 117 21.74 13.98 -9.92
N ASP A 118 21.45 13.81 -8.63
CA ASP A 118 22.45 13.83 -7.54
C ASP A 118 23.54 12.75 -7.66
N ARG A 119 23.27 11.63 -8.34
CA ARG A 119 24.26 10.57 -8.61
C ARG A 119 25.18 10.88 -9.80
N GLY A 120 24.91 11.95 -10.55
CA GLY A 120 25.57 12.28 -11.81
C GLY A 120 24.99 11.53 -13.03
N LEU A 121 23.84 10.87 -12.84
CA LEU A 121 23.10 10.13 -13.87
C LEU A 121 21.99 11.00 -14.50
N PRO A 122 21.46 10.64 -15.70
CA PRO A 122 20.33 11.33 -16.30
C PRO A 122 19.06 11.15 -15.46
N GLN A 123 18.39 12.24 -15.11
CA GLN A 123 17.15 12.26 -14.34
C GLN A 123 16.12 13.18 -14.99
N VAL A 124 14.87 12.73 -15.04
CA VAL A 124 13.71 13.48 -15.51
C VAL A 124 12.59 13.44 -14.48
N SER A 125 11.71 14.45 -14.50
CA SER A 125 10.48 14.48 -13.73
C SER A 125 9.33 14.70 -14.70
N VAL A 126 8.34 13.80 -14.69
CA VAL A 126 7.10 13.92 -15.45
C VAL A 126 5.92 14.06 -14.50
N SER A 127 4.86 14.72 -14.96
CA SER A 127 3.59 14.86 -14.26
C SER A 127 2.49 14.99 -15.30
N TYR A 128 1.45 14.19 -15.18
CA TYR A 128 0.32 14.13 -16.08
C TYR A 128 -0.96 14.45 -15.32
N THR A 129 -1.75 15.40 -15.83
CA THR A 129 -3.06 15.72 -15.27
C THR A 129 -4.10 14.66 -15.63
N SER A 130 -5.13 14.50 -14.80
CA SER A 130 -6.30 13.66 -15.13
C SER A 130 -6.88 14.01 -16.51
N ASP A 131 -7.06 15.30 -16.81
CA ASP A 131 -7.46 15.85 -18.12
C ASP A 131 -6.65 15.24 -19.29
N GLU A 132 -5.33 15.13 -19.15
CA GLU A 132 -4.42 14.59 -20.18
C GLU A 132 -4.54 13.07 -20.32
N LEU A 133 -4.69 12.35 -19.20
CA LEU A 133 -4.84 10.89 -19.18
C LEU A 133 -6.20 10.44 -19.74
N VAL A 134 -7.28 11.12 -19.36
CA VAL A 134 -8.62 10.96 -19.95
C VAL A 134 -8.59 11.26 -21.44
N THR A 135 -7.94 12.35 -21.85
CA THR A 135 -7.81 12.73 -23.28
C THR A 135 -6.99 11.72 -24.10
N ALA A 136 -5.94 11.12 -23.50
CA ALA A 136 -5.06 10.17 -24.19
C ALA A 136 -5.72 8.79 -24.34
N THR A 137 -6.26 8.24 -23.26
CA THR A 137 -6.92 6.92 -23.24
C THR A 137 -8.28 6.95 -23.95
N GLY A 138 -8.99 8.07 -23.88
CA GLY A 138 -10.32 8.25 -24.47
C GLY A 138 -11.45 7.58 -23.68
N ILE A 139 -11.27 7.37 -22.37
CA ILE A 139 -12.33 6.88 -21.47
C ILE A 139 -13.51 7.84 -21.39
N ASP A 140 -14.67 7.30 -21.04
CA ASP A 140 -15.78 8.10 -20.54
C ASP A 140 -15.58 8.27 -19.03
N GLU A 141 -15.19 9.47 -18.61
CA GLU A 141 -14.89 9.82 -17.22
C GLU A 141 -16.06 9.48 -16.27
N SER A 142 -17.30 9.59 -16.75
CA SER A 142 -18.52 9.24 -16.00
C SER A 142 -18.77 7.74 -15.78
N MET A 143 -17.83 6.90 -16.21
CA MET A 143 -17.84 5.44 -16.01
C MET A 143 -16.78 4.95 -15.01
N ILE A 144 -15.92 5.83 -14.50
CA ILE A 144 -14.90 5.49 -13.49
C ILE A 144 -15.60 5.07 -12.19
N VAL A 145 -15.12 3.99 -11.58
CA VAL A 145 -15.55 3.52 -10.26
C VAL A 145 -14.36 3.13 -9.39
N GLY A 146 -14.57 3.08 -8.07
CA GLY A 146 -13.47 2.84 -7.11
C GLY A 146 -12.67 1.57 -7.40
N LYS A 147 -11.33 1.71 -7.33
CA LYS A 147 -10.27 0.72 -7.67
C LYS A 147 -9.88 0.64 -9.14
N ASP A 148 -10.57 1.35 -10.03
CA ASP A 148 -10.05 1.62 -11.37
C ASP A 148 -8.72 2.38 -11.34
N ARG A 149 -7.95 2.28 -12.43
CA ARG A 149 -6.57 2.74 -12.47
C ARG A 149 -6.13 3.10 -13.89
N PHE A 150 -5.10 3.94 -13.98
CA PHE A 150 -4.27 3.98 -15.17
C PHE A 150 -3.12 2.98 -15.02
N GLU A 151 -2.73 2.35 -16.12
CA GLU A 151 -1.54 1.53 -16.23
C GLU A 151 -0.54 2.26 -17.13
N PHE A 152 0.64 2.55 -16.61
CA PHE A 152 1.73 3.17 -17.37
C PHE A 152 2.77 2.11 -17.70
N ARG A 153 3.30 2.14 -18.94
CA ARG A 153 4.41 1.25 -19.36
C ARG A 153 5.53 2.05 -20.00
N LEU A 154 6.75 1.80 -19.53
CA LEU A 154 7.96 2.46 -19.99
C LEU A 154 8.71 1.63 -21.02
N VAL A 155 9.29 2.29 -22.03
CA VAL A 155 10.23 1.70 -22.99
C VAL A 155 11.48 2.58 -23.08
N LEU A 156 12.56 2.14 -22.44
CA LEU A 156 13.88 2.76 -22.55
C LEU A 156 14.55 2.28 -23.83
N THR A 157 14.99 3.21 -24.67
CA THR A 157 15.78 2.93 -25.88
C THR A 157 17.17 3.55 -25.74
N LEU A 158 18.20 2.76 -26.05
CA LEU A 158 19.60 3.19 -26.05
C LEU A 158 20.11 3.50 -27.47
N THR A 159 21.12 4.35 -27.56
CA THR A 159 21.78 4.78 -28.81
C THR A 159 22.53 3.66 -29.53
N ASN A 160 22.82 2.54 -28.85
CA ASN A 160 23.34 1.32 -29.44
C ASN A 160 22.26 0.49 -30.18
N GLY A 161 20.97 0.80 -29.97
CA GLY A 161 19.82 0.10 -30.54
C GLY A 161 19.17 -0.94 -29.63
N GLU A 162 19.60 -1.07 -28.38
CA GLU A 162 18.95 -1.90 -27.35
C GLU A 162 17.72 -1.20 -26.77
N VAL A 163 16.77 -2.02 -26.30
CA VAL A 163 15.45 -1.59 -25.82
C VAL A 163 15.09 -2.41 -24.59
N TYR A 164 14.57 -1.76 -23.55
CA TYR A 164 14.17 -2.38 -22.28
C TYR A 164 12.75 -1.94 -21.90
N THR A 165 11.91 -2.89 -21.48
CA THR A 165 10.56 -2.64 -20.97
C THR A 165 10.22 -3.63 -19.84
N ASN A 166 8.98 -3.65 -19.36
CA ASN A 166 8.52 -4.52 -18.28
C ASN A 166 8.71 -6.03 -18.55
N SER A 167 8.94 -6.46 -19.80
CA SER A 167 9.31 -7.85 -20.13
C SER A 167 10.75 -8.24 -19.77
N ASP A 168 11.62 -7.26 -19.51
CA ASP A 168 13.06 -7.44 -19.36
C ASP A 168 13.52 -7.37 -17.88
N VAL A 169 12.59 -7.22 -16.95
CA VAL A 169 12.86 -7.13 -15.51
C VAL A 169 12.90 -8.51 -14.84
N GLY A 170 13.88 -8.69 -13.95
CA GLY A 170 13.84 -9.74 -12.91
C GLY A 170 13.46 -9.13 -11.57
N GLY A 171 13.01 -9.94 -10.61
CA GLY A 171 12.61 -9.46 -9.27
C GLY A 171 13.61 -8.51 -8.55
N PRO A 172 14.95 -8.69 -8.66
CA PRO A 172 15.91 -7.72 -8.14
C PRO A 172 15.89 -6.36 -8.86
N VAL A 173 15.54 -6.33 -10.16
CA VAL A 173 15.47 -5.12 -10.99
C VAL A 173 14.20 -4.35 -10.68
N SER A 174 13.04 -5.01 -10.71
CA SER A 174 11.74 -4.35 -10.51
C SER A 174 11.53 -3.85 -9.08
N GLY A 175 11.61 -4.75 -8.09
CA GLY A 175 11.32 -4.44 -6.68
C GLY A 175 12.52 -4.43 -5.73
N GLY A 176 13.74 -4.61 -6.23
CA GLY A 176 14.94 -4.58 -5.38
C GLY A 176 15.38 -3.14 -5.11
N ALA A 177 15.54 -2.77 -3.83
CA ALA A 177 15.85 -1.42 -3.32
C ALA A 177 17.19 -0.77 -3.80
N PHE A 178 17.88 -1.38 -4.77
CA PHE A 178 19.04 -0.81 -5.48
C PHE A 178 18.71 -0.41 -6.93
N PHE A 179 17.77 -1.11 -7.56
CA PHE A 179 17.37 -0.92 -8.95
C PHE A 179 16.03 -0.18 -9.04
N SER A 180 15.00 -0.65 -8.34
CA SER A 180 13.66 -0.03 -8.28
C SER A 180 13.16 0.41 -9.66
N ALA A 181 13.23 -0.49 -10.63
CA ALA A 181 13.00 -0.22 -12.04
C ALA A 181 11.94 -1.20 -12.58
N PRO A 182 10.65 -0.99 -12.29
CA PRO A 182 9.59 -1.89 -12.70
C PRO A 182 9.30 -1.82 -14.22
N PHE A 183 9.55 -0.66 -14.84
CA PHE A 183 9.11 -0.31 -16.21
C PHE A 183 7.57 -0.35 -16.41
N GLU A 184 6.80 -0.53 -15.35
CA GLU A 184 5.34 -0.49 -15.32
C GLU A 184 4.87 0.11 -13.99
N TYR A 185 3.75 0.85 -14.01
CA TYR A 185 3.13 1.45 -12.82
C TYR A 185 1.61 1.37 -12.92
N PHE A 186 0.95 1.32 -11.77
CA PHE A 186 -0.48 1.05 -11.67
C PHE A 186 -1.19 2.00 -10.67
N PRO A 187 -1.08 3.34 -10.83
CA PRO A 187 -1.74 4.29 -9.94
C PRO A 187 -3.26 4.08 -9.93
N VAL A 188 -3.74 3.58 -8.80
CA VAL A 188 -5.18 3.47 -8.49
C VAL A 188 -5.73 4.87 -8.32
N ILE A 189 -6.91 5.10 -8.90
CA ILE A 189 -7.65 6.34 -8.74
C ILE A 189 -8.26 6.34 -7.33
N ALA A 190 -7.77 7.22 -6.47
CA ALA A 190 -8.38 7.52 -5.19
C ALA A 190 -9.72 8.24 -5.42
N CYS A 191 -10.58 8.26 -4.42
CA CYS A 191 -11.91 8.88 -4.53
C CYS A 191 -12.07 9.97 -3.46
N SER A 192 -12.89 10.98 -3.76
CA SER A 192 -13.00 12.21 -2.97
C SER A 192 -13.88 12.00 -1.74
N ILE A 193 -13.39 12.36 -0.56
CA ILE A 193 -14.20 12.36 0.67
C ILE A 193 -15.13 13.58 0.65
N THR A 194 -16.31 13.43 0.06
CA THR A 194 -17.29 14.53 -0.12
C THR A 194 -18.19 14.75 1.10
N GLU A 195 -18.37 13.74 1.95
CA GLU A 195 -19.23 13.79 3.14
C GLU A 195 -18.55 13.24 4.40
N ASP A 196 -19.10 13.60 5.57
CA ASP A 196 -18.59 13.18 6.88
C ASP A 196 -19.39 11.96 7.40
N LEU A 197 -18.70 10.86 7.68
CA LEU A 197 -19.30 9.66 8.29
C LEU A 197 -19.36 9.72 9.82
N SER A 198 -18.82 10.75 10.47
CA SER A 198 -18.79 10.88 11.93
C SER A 198 -20.19 10.99 12.57
N GLY A 199 -20.23 10.74 13.88
CA GLY A 199 -21.45 10.83 14.69
C GLY A 199 -21.69 9.58 15.54
N THR A 200 -22.86 9.50 16.17
CA THR A 200 -23.27 8.38 17.02
C THR A 200 -24.29 7.51 16.30
N HIS A 201 -23.82 6.40 15.75
CA HIS A 201 -24.63 5.42 15.03
C HIS A 201 -25.21 4.40 15.99
N SER A 202 -26.44 3.93 15.75
CA SER A 202 -27.02 2.83 16.51
C SER A 202 -26.80 1.50 15.80
N TYR A 203 -26.49 0.44 16.55
CA TYR A 203 -26.20 -0.87 15.96
C TYR A 203 -27.06 -2.00 16.53
N VAL A 204 -27.16 -3.09 15.77
CA VAL A 204 -27.59 -4.41 16.21
C VAL A 204 -26.58 -5.46 15.72
N VAL A 205 -25.85 -6.10 16.64
CA VAL A 205 -24.96 -7.24 16.32
C VAL A 205 -25.70 -8.56 16.49
N THR A 206 -25.49 -9.45 15.53
CA THR A 206 -25.97 -10.84 15.51
C THR A 206 -24.82 -11.78 15.16
N ASN A 207 -25.04 -13.10 15.25
CA ASN A 207 -24.05 -14.14 14.92
C ASN A 207 -22.72 -14.04 15.70
N GLN A 208 -22.69 -13.36 16.86
CA GLN A 208 -21.45 -13.03 17.53
C GLN A 208 -20.68 -14.27 18.03
N ARG A 209 -19.36 -14.23 17.89
CA ARG A 209 -18.45 -15.35 18.15
C ARG A 209 -17.19 -14.86 18.86
N ALA A 210 -16.83 -15.51 19.97
CA ALA A 210 -15.56 -15.28 20.67
C ALA A 210 -14.38 -15.99 19.97
N ALA A 211 -13.16 -15.46 20.11
CA ALA A 211 -11.92 -16.05 19.58
C ALA A 211 -11.76 -17.55 19.93
N PRO A 212 -11.44 -18.42 18.95
CA PRO A 212 -11.24 -19.85 19.18
C PRO A 212 -10.13 -20.17 20.20
N GLY A 213 -10.53 -20.42 21.44
CA GLY A 213 -9.63 -20.74 22.55
C GLY A 213 -9.34 -19.58 23.51
N GLY A 214 -9.78 -18.35 23.21
CA GLY A 214 -9.61 -17.16 24.06
C GLY A 214 -10.43 -17.16 25.36
N GLY A 215 -11.25 -18.19 25.59
CA GLY A 215 -12.03 -18.39 26.83
C GLY A 215 -13.36 -17.64 26.91
N GLY A 216 -13.66 -16.75 25.97
CA GLY A 216 -14.89 -15.94 25.93
C GLY A 216 -16.16 -16.76 25.68
N VAL A 217 -17.28 -16.25 26.19
CA VAL A 217 -18.62 -16.83 26.04
C VAL A 217 -19.65 -15.70 25.93
N CYS A 218 -19.98 -15.35 24.69
CA CYS A 218 -20.97 -14.31 24.34
C CYS A 218 -22.37 -14.62 24.92
N GLY A 219 -23.15 -13.58 25.19
CA GLY A 219 -24.48 -13.68 25.80
C GLY A 219 -25.51 -14.44 24.97
N GLY A 220 -25.30 -14.53 23.65
CA GLY A 220 -26.11 -15.33 22.73
C GLY A 220 -27.50 -14.75 22.44
N ALA A 221 -27.66 -13.44 22.66
CA ALA A 221 -28.77 -12.62 22.20
C ALA A 221 -28.22 -11.43 21.41
N ASP A 222 -29.05 -10.81 20.59
CA ASP A 222 -28.66 -9.67 19.74
C ASP A 222 -28.13 -8.52 20.61
N ILE A 223 -26.94 -7.99 20.29
CA ILE A 223 -26.32 -6.88 21.03
C ILE A 223 -26.83 -5.58 20.44
N ILE A 224 -27.45 -4.72 21.25
CA ILE A 224 -28.05 -3.46 20.79
C ILE A 224 -27.41 -2.30 21.54
N GLY A 225 -26.83 -1.36 20.81
CA GLY A 225 -26.07 -0.25 21.38
C GLY A 225 -25.84 0.89 20.39
N THR A 226 -24.80 1.67 20.67
CA THR A 226 -24.33 2.77 19.81
C THR A 226 -22.81 2.76 19.74
N VAL A 227 -22.27 3.07 18.57
CA VAL A 227 -20.85 3.38 18.37
C VAL A 227 -20.75 4.85 17.99
N THR A 228 -19.71 5.54 18.45
CA THR A 228 -19.39 6.90 18.02
C THR A 228 -18.14 6.85 17.15
N TRP A 229 -18.25 7.38 15.93
CA TRP A 229 -17.12 7.63 15.04
C TRP A 229 -16.77 9.11 15.09
N THR A 230 -15.47 9.44 15.18
CA THR A 230 -14.97 10.82 15.21
C THR A 230 -13.87 10.99 14.18
N GLU A 231 -14.08 11.89 13.21
CA GLU A 231 -13.10 12.18 12.16
C GLU A 231 -11.81 12.78 12.75
N THR A 232 -10.66 12.35 12.24
CA THR A 232 -9.34 12.71 12.78
C THR A 232 -8.88 14.09 12.31
N GLU A 233 -9.01 14.36 11.01
CA GLU A 233 -8.91 15.68 10.38
C GLU A 233 -10.07 15.88 9.39
N ALA A 234 -10.57 17.12 9.27
CA ALA A 234 -11.82 17.40 8.57
C ALA A 234 -11.74 17.12 7.05
N GLY A 235 -12.49 16.11 6.57
CA GLY A 235 -12.44 15.62 5.19
C GLY A 235 -11.30 14.64 4.92
N SER A 236 -10.75 13.98 5.95
CA SER A 236 -9.76 12.91 5.79
C SER A 236 -10.40 11.57 5.40
N GLY A 237 -11.67 11.34 5.76
CA GLY A 237 -12.29 10.02 5.62
C GLY A 237 -11.75 9.00 6.63
N VAL A 238 -10.99 9.43 7.64
CA VAL A 238 -10.39 8.58 8.66
C VAL A 238 -11.03 8.85 10.03
N TYR A 239 -11.49 7.80 10.69
CA TYR A 239 -12.35 7.89 11.88
C TYR A 239 -11.84 7.04 13.04
N THR A 240 -11.63 7.66 14.21
CA THR A 240 -11.52 6.92 15.47
C THR A 240 -12.88 6.34 15.86
N SER A 241 -12.92 5.15 16.47
CA SER A 241 -14.16 4.47 16.87
C SER A 241 -14.21 4.22 18.36
N SER A 242 -15.38 4.40 18.98
CA SER A 242 -15.59 4.05 20.39
C SER A 242 -15.60 2.54 20.67
N ASP A 243 -15.78 1.69 19.64
CA ASP A 243 -15.71 0.23 19.72
C ASP A 243 -15.64 -0.41 18.31
N MET A 244 -14.55 -1.08 17.98
CA MET A 244 -14.34 -1.81 16.72
C MET A 244 -15.06 -3.18 16.68
N SER A 245 -15.59 -3.63 17.82
CA SER A 245 -16.36 -4.86 17.96
C SER A 245 -17.87 -4.64 18.05
N PHE A 246 -18.34 -3.38 18.02
CA PHE A 246 -19.76 -3.03 18.17
C PHE A 246 -20.41 -3.69 19.42
N GLY A 247 -19.71 -3.68 20.55
CA GLY A 247 -20.13 -4.28 21.82
C GLY A 247 -19.89 -5.80 21.95
N GLN A 248 -19.41 -6.48 20.91
CA GLN A 248 -19.13 -7.92 20.95
C GLN A 248 -18.04 -8.28 21.96
N TYR A 249 -17.00 -7.46 22.10
CA TYR A 249 -15.87 -7.82 22.97
C TYR A 249 -16.30 -7.86 24.44
N GLU A 250 -17.03 -6.85 24.92
CA GLU A 250 -17.57 -6.81 26.29
C GLU A 250 -18.72 -7.83 26.52
N ASP A 251 -19.53 -8.20 25.50
CA ASP A 251 -20.52 -9.29 25.62
C ASP A 251 -19.85 -10.67 25.75
N CYS A 252 -18.79 -10.92 24.98
CA CYS A 252 -18.06 -12.19 24.98
C CYS A 252 -17.05 -12.30 26.13
N TYR A 253 -16.57 -11.17 26.66
CA TYR A 253 -15.54 -11.08 27.70
C TYR A 253 -15.85 -10.00 28.75
N VAL A 254 -16.99 -10.15 29.44
CA VAL A 254 -17.49 -9.20 30.46
C VAL A 254 -16.41 -8.68 31.41
N GLY A 255 -16.23 -7.36 31.44
CA GLY A 255 -15.28 -6.63 32.26
C GLY A 255 -13.94 -6.32 31.59
N ARG A 256 -13.77 -6.59 30.29
CA ARG A 256 -12.54 -6.29 29.53
C ARG A 256 -12.58 -4.98 28.76
N GLY A 257 -13.75 -4.38 28.56
CA GLY A 257 -13.92 -3.10 27.86
C GLY A 257 -14.39 -3.22 26.41
N ALA A 258 -14.66 -2.07 25.79
CA ALA A 258 -14.90 -1.95 24.36
C ALA A 258 -13.57 -2.08 23.59
N ALA A 259 -13.59 -2.66 22.40
CA ALA A 259 -12.38 -2.86 21.61
C ALA A 259 -11.99 -1.56 20.88
N ALA A 260 -11.28 -0.67 21.56
CA ALA A 260 -10.83 0.62 21.03
C ALA A 260 -9.49 1.04 21.64
N SER A 261 -8.68 1.76 20.88
CA SER A 261 -7.42 2.40 21.28
C SER A 261 -7.32 3.77 20.61
N ASP A 262 -6.31 4.56 20.97
CA ASP A 262 -5.96 5.79 20.24
C ASP A 262 -5.06 5.50 19.01
N GLU A 263 -4.76 4.22 18.73
CA GLU A 263 -3.88 3.72 17.66
C GLU A 263 -4.62 2.73 16.72
N ILE A 264 -5.96 2.83 16.63
CA ILE A 264 -6.77 2.11 15.65
C ILE A 264 -7.86 3.01 15.07
N GLU A 265 -7.92 3.08 13.74
CA GLU A 265 -8.80 3.99 13.00
C GLU A 265 -9.57 3.21 11.91
N ILE A 266 -10.59 3.85 11.33
CA ILE A 266 -11.36 3.34 10.19
C ILE A 266 -11.11 4.29 9.02
N GLU A 267 -10.40 3.84 8.00
CA GLU A 267 -10.21 4.54 6.73
C GLU A 267 -11.37 4.25 5.77
N TRP A 268 -11.90 5.28 5.12
CA TRP A 268 -12.94 5.17 4.09
C TRP A 268 -12.34 5.33 2.68
N ASP A 269 -12.14 4.24 1.94
CA ASP A 269 -11.58 4.27 0.55
C ASP A 269 -12.64 4.64 -0.52
N CYS A 270 -13.67 5.36 -0.13
CA CYS A 270 -15.00 5.46 -0.75
C CYS A 270 -15.79 4.14 -0.89
N THR A 271 -15.16 3.00 -1.18
CA THR A 271 -15.84 1.71 -1.43
C THR A 271 -15.94 0.79 -0.22
N LEU A 272 -14.99 0.87 0.70
CA LEU A 272 -14.80 0.05 1.90
C LEU A 272 -14.65 0.93 3.14
N LEU A 273 -14.85 0.32 4.30
CA LEU A 273 -14.43 0.87 5.59
C LEU A 273 -13.37 -0.08 6.14
N THR A 274 -12.12 0.36 6.17
CA THR A 274 -10.95 -0.46 6.50
C THR A 274 -10.44 -0.10 7.89
N PRO A 275 -10.57 -0.98 8.89
CA PRO A 275 -9.80 -0.87 10.12
C PRO A 275 -8.29 -0.94 9.82
N ASP A 276 -7.53 0.07 10.23
CA ASP A 276 -6.07 0.01 10.29
C ASP A 276 -5.58 0.36 11.70
N GLY A 277 -4.45 -0.23 12.11
CA GLY A 277 -3.94 -0.17 13.48
C GLY A 277 -4.48 -1.24 14.43
N GLU A 278 -4.27 -1.04 15.74
CA GLU A 278 -4.22 -2.10 16.74
C GLU A 278 -4.95 -1.77 18.06
N VAL A 279 -5.75 -2.71 18.57
CA VAL A 279 -6.28 -2.69 19.94
C VAL A 279 -5.35 -3.49 20.86
N PHE A 280 -4.85 -2.86 21.92
CA PHE A 280 -3.89 -3.47 22.85
C PHE A 280 -4.57 -4.14 24.04
N LEU A 281 -4.08 -5.32 24.43
CA LEU A 281 -4.60 -6.15 25.53
C LEU A 281 -3.52 -6.55 26.55
N ASP A 282 -3.87 -6.62 27.84
CA ASP A 282 -3.01 -7.16 28.92
C ASP A 282 -3.04 -8.71 29.01
N ASP A 283 -2.30 -9.31 29.96
CA ASP A 283 -2.23 -10.77 30.13
C ASP A 283 -3.54 -11.45 30.59
N ASP A 284 -4.45 -10.70 31.22
CA ASP A 284 -5.83 -11.10 31.52
C ASP A 284 -6.79 -10.78 30.34
N GLY A 285 -6.30 -10.14 29.28
CA GLY A 285 -6.94 -9.77 28.02
C GLY A 285 -7.70 -8.44 28.03
N VAL A 286 -7.61 -7.64 29.08
CA VAL A 286 -8.32 -6.35 29.23
C VAL A 286 -7.76 -5.32 28.24
N VAL A 287 -8.61 -4.47 27.67
CA VAL A 287 -8.19 -3.41 26.75
C VAL A 287 -7.41 -2.32 27.51
N VAL A 288 -6.20 -2.03 27.04
CA VAL A 288 -5.20 -1.12 27.65
C VAL A 288 -4.56 -0.21 26.58
N GLY A 289 -3.62 0.63 26.97
CA GLY A 289 -2.76 1.38 26.03
C GLY A 289 -1.47 0.62 25.71
N GLU A 290 -0.78 1.02 24.63
CA GLU A 290 0.47 0.40 24.13
C GLU A 290 1.52 0.16 25.24
N ASP A 291 1.78 1.16 26.09
CA ASP A 291 2.76 1.12 27.19
C ASP A 291 2.53 -0.02 28.22
N ASP A 292 1.30 -0.53 28.34
CA ASP A 292 0.87 -1.58 29.29
C ASP A 292 0.47 -2.90 28.57
N ALA A 293 0.76 -3.05 27.26
CA ALA A 293 0.30 -4.16 26.43
C ALA A 293 1.14 -5.46 26.56
N ASP A 294 0.45 -6.61 26.56
CA ASP A 294 1.05 -7.95 26.38
C ASP A 294 0.70 -8.57 25.00
N SER A 295 -0.31 -8.04 24.28
CA SER A 295 -0.66 -8.47 22.91
C SER A 295 -1.47 -7.43 22.11
N GLU A 296 -1.33 -7.43 20.78
CA GLU A 296 -2.12 -6.62 19.83
C GLU A 296 -3.27 -7.40 19.14
N VAL A 297 -4.34 -6.69 18.77
CA VAL A 297 -5.49 -7.22 18.01
C VAL A 297 -5.92 -6.22 16.93
N THR A 298 -5.74 -6.60 15.66
CA THR A 298 -6.28 -5.85 14.50
C THR A 298 -7.69 -6.33 14.15
N PHE A 299 -8.44 -5.51 13.42
CA PHE A 299 -9.80 -5.79 12.95
C PHE A 299 -9.89 -5.81 11.43
N SER A 300 -11.01 -6.30 10.88
CA SER A 300 -11.33 -6.26 9.45
C SER A 300 -12.84 -6.24 9.26
N TYR A 301 -13.33 -5.44 8.32
CA TYR A 301 -14.75 -5.29 7.99
C TYR A 301 -15.02 -5.70 6.54
N GLU A 302 -16.15 -6.35 6.30
CA GLU A 302 -16.71 -6.63 4.98
C GLU A 302 -18.13 -6.05 4.92
N ILE A 303 -18.33 -4.98 4.14
CA ILE A 303 -19.67 -4.43 3.88
C ILE A 303 -20.38 -5.43 2.96
N THR A 304 -21.57 -5.89 3.35
CA THR A 304 -22.31 -6.96 2.65
C THR A 304 -23.68 -6.53 2.13
N ASN A 305 -24.21 -5.39 2.59
CA ASN A 305 -25.44 -4.77 2.09
C ASN A 305 -25.56 -3.34 2.63
N VAL A 306 -25.94 -2.37 1.78
CA VAL A 306 -26.39 -1.03 2.22
C VAL A 306 -27.79 -0.76 1.71
N THR A 307 -28.66 -0.19 2.55
CA THR A 307 -30.06 0.10 2.20
C THR A 307 -30.53 1.36 2.93
N GLY A 308 -30.25 2.52 2.32
CA GLY A 308 -30.51 3.81 2.94
C GLY A 308 -29.67 3.98 4.21
N ALA A 309 -30.32 4.31 5.32
CA ALA A 309 -29.65 4.53 6.61
C ALA A 309 -29.04 3.27 7.26
N ASP A 310 -29.36 2.06 6.79
CA ASP A 310 -28.86 0.80 7.35
C ASP A 310 -27.74 0.19 6.48
N MET A 311 -26.57 -0.03 7.08
CA MET A 311 -25.42 -0.75 6.51
C MET A 311 -25.22 -2.07 7.25
N THR A 312 -24.93 -3.16 6.54
CA THR A 312 -24.57 -4.46 7.13
C THR A 312 -23.09 -4.74 6.92
N ILE A 313 -22.36 -4.97 8.02
CA ILE A 313 -20.93 -5.33 8.03
C ILE A 313 -20.79 -6.71 8.67
N GLU A 314 -20.04 -7.61 8.05
CA GLU A 314 -19.41 -8.72 8.77
C GLU A 314 -18.05 -8.25 9.27
N PHE A 315 -17.83 -8.27 10.59
CA PHE A 315 -16.55 -7.87 11.19
C PHE A 315 -15.84 -9.08 11.79
N SER A 316 -14.51 -9.04 11.80
CA SER A 316 -13.69 -10.02 12.53
C SER A 316 -12.40 -9.41 13.05
N SER A 317 -11.74 -10.10 13.99
CA SER A 317 -10.43 -9.74 14.52
C SER A 317 -9.34 -10.73 14.11
N SER A 318 -8.07 -10.35 14.28
CA SER A 318 -6.92 -11.25 14.15
C SER A 318 -6.97 -12.48 15.08
N THR A 319 -7.60 -12.34 16.25
CA THR A 319 -7.86 -13.43 17.22
C THR A 319 -9.01 -14.37 16.79
N GLY A 320 -9.81 -13.99 15.81
CA GLY A 320 -10.95 -14.76 15.31
C GLY A 320 -12.26 -14.51 16.05
N ASP A 321 -12.36 -13.43 16.83
CA ASP A 321 -13.64 -12.83 17.19
C ASP A 321 -14.39 -12.37 15.93
N ALA A 322 -15.72 -12.30 15.98
CA ALA A 322 -16.54 -11.79 14.86
C ALA A 322 -18.00 -11.53 15.25
N GLY A 323 -18.71 -10.84 14.36
CA GLY A 323 -20.17 -10.74 14.32
C GLY A 323 -20.67 -10.18 13.00
N THR A 324 -21.99 -10.23 12.79
CA THR A 324 -22.69 -9.49 11.72
C THR A 324 -23.39 -8.31 12.35
N VAL A 325 -22.97 -7.08 12.07
CA VAL A 325 -23.58 -5.86 12.58
C VAL A 325 -24.46 -5.20 11.52
N VAL A 326 -25.66 -4.78 11.92
CA VAL A 326 -26.45 -3.78 11.19
C VAL A 326 -26.24 -2.44 11.87
N LEU A 327 -25.68 -1.47 11.15
CA LEU A 327 -25.30 -0.15 11.60
C LEU A 327 -26.20 0.91 10.95
N THR A 328 -27.02 1.57 11.77
CA THR A 328 -27.89 2.67 11.33
C THR A 328 -27.19 4.01 11.55
N ARG A 329 -26.98 4.79 10.48
CA ARG A 329 -26.32 6.12 10.51
C ARG A 329 -27.05 7.09 11.46
N GLU A 330 -26.33 8.08 11.99
CA GLU A 330 -26.93 9.03 12.94
C GLU A 330 -28.15 9.74 12.33
N GLY A 331 -29.21 9.88 13.13
CA GLY A 331 -30.45 10.56 12.72
C GLY A 331 -31.31 9.82 11.69
N GLY A 332 -30.86 8.67 11.17
CA GLY A 332 -31.51 7.98 10.05
C GLY A 332 -31.29 8.67 8.70
N VAL A 333 -30.13 9.30 8.51
CA VAL A 333 -29.64 9.75 7.20
C VAL A 333 -29.16 8.55 6.40
N ASP A 334 -29.34 8.54 5.08
CA ASP A 334 -28.85 7.45 4.24
C ASP A 334 -27.31 7.40 4.22
N TRP A 335 -26.71 6.21 4.06
CA TRP A 335 -25.26 6.05 3.83
C TRP A 335 -24.86 6.46 2.39
N PRO A 336 -23.57 6.76 2.13
CA PRO A 336 -23.07 7.08 0.79
C PRO A 336 -23.53 6.09 -0.27
N VAL A 337 -23.99 6.59 -1.42
CA VAL A 337 -24.53 5.76 -2.51
C VAL A 337 -23.46 4.84 -3.10
N ILE A 338 -22.18 5.21 -3.05
CA ILE A 338 -21.06 4.40 -3.52
C ILE A 338 -20.93 3.05 -2.79
N PHE A 339 -21.32 2.95 -1.51
CA PHE A 339 -21.40 1.66 -0.81
C PHE A 339 -22.52 0.74 -1.34
N THR A 340 -23.51 1.29 -2.06
CA THR A 340 -24.58 0.51 -2.73
C THR A 340 -24.23 0.11 -4.16
N ALA A 341 -23.18 0.68 -4.77
CA ALA A 341 -22.78 0.38 -6.15
C ALA A 341 -21.96 -0.91 -6.28
N ASN A 342 -21.26 -1.30 -5.20
CA ASN A 342 -20.24 -2.36 -5.20
C ASN A 342 -20.70 -3.68 -4.54
N ASN A 343 -22.02 -3.88 -4.33
CA ASN A 343 -22.62 -5.01 -3.59
C ASN A 343 -23.86 -5.60 -4.31
#